data_AF-A0A975TS73-F1
#
_entry.id   AF-A0A975TS73-F1
#
_cell.length_a   1.000
_cell.length_b   1.000
_cell.length_c   1.000
_cell.angle_alpha   90.00
_cell.angle_beta   90.00
_cell.angle_gamma   90.00
#
_symmetry.space_group_name_H-M   'P 1'
#
loop_
_entity.id
_entity.type
_entity.pdbx_description
1 polymer ?
#
loop_
_entity_poly.entity_id
_entity_poly.type
_entity_poly.pdbx_seq_one_letter_code
_entity_poly.pdbx_strand_id
1 'polypeptide(L)' 'MTATGSPMTSSMSRDLAEGRHTEVDSVLGDLCDRARGLGVTTPLTDLAVLALRIHNRRVAHAVPGEGAGHTDGS' A
#
# COMPACT_ATOMS: atom_id res chain seq x y z
N MET A 1 19.01 -3.71 -12.91
CA MET A 1 20.12 -2.82 -12.52
C MET A 1 19.53 -1.69 -11.69
N THR A 2 19.83 -1.62 -10.39
CA THR A 2 19.48 -0.46 -9.54
C THR A 2 20.74 0.40 -9.42
N ALA A 3 20.77 1.52 -10.14
CA ALA A 3 21.87 2.46 -10.06
C ALA A 3 21.80 3.24 -8.73
N THR A 4 22.91 3.24 -7.99
CA THR A 4 23.10 4.03 -6.77
C THR A 4 22.87 5.51 -7.09
N GLY A 5 21.79 6.10 -6.58
CA GLY A 5 21.47 7.52 -6.75
C GLY A 5 20.28 7.84 -7.67
N SER A 6 19.60 6.86 -8.26
CA SER A 6 18.26 7.15 -8.80
C SER A 6 17.30 7.43 -7.63
N PRO A 7 16.42 8.46 -7.70
CA PRO A 7 15.27 8.58 -6.82
C PRO A 7 14.28 7.47 -7.21
N MET A 8 14.67 6.21 -7.01
CA MET A 8 13.86 5.02 -7.22
C MET A 8 12.83 4.99 -6.10
N THR A 9 11.86 5.89 -6.17
CA THR A 9 10.61 5.72 -5.47
C THR A 9 9.95 4.50 -6.11
N SER A 10 9.86 3.40 -5.36
CA SER A 10 9.01 2.28 -5.71
C SER A 10 7.61 2.79 -6.08
N SER A 11 6.90 2.12 -7.00
CA SER A 11 5.50 2.45 -7.30
C SER A 11 4.67 2.56 -6.01
N MET A 12 4.85 1.61 -5.09
CA MET A 12 4.22 1.60 -3.77
C MET A 12 4.50 2.88 -2.96
N SER A 13 5.73 3.41 -3.01
CA SER A 13 6.08 4.65 -2.31
C SER A 13 5.45 5.89 -2.94
N ARG A 14 5.21 5.89 -4.25
CA ARG A 14 4.44 6.96 -4.92
C ARG A 14 2.95 6.85 -4.60
N ASP A 15 2.40 5.64 -4.65
CA ASP A 15 1.00 5.40 -4.28
C ASP A 15 0.72 5.85 -2.83
N LEU A 16 1.63 5.53 -1.91
CA LEU A 16 1.55 6.01 -0.53
C LEU A 16 1.60 7.54 -0.44
N ALA A 17 2.56 8.18 -1.13
CA ALA A 17 2.72 9.63 -1.11
C ALA A 17 1.51 10.38 -1.70
N GLU A 18 0.84 9.77 -2.68
CA GLU A 18 -0.36 10.30 -3.32
C GLU A 18 -1.66 9.92 -2.59
N GLY A 19 -1.57 9.26 -1.43
CA GLY A 19 -2.74 8.87 -0.66
C GLY A 19 -3.57 7.76 -1.32
N ARG A 20 -2.98 7.00 -2.24
CA ARG A 20 -3.63 5.92 -2.98
C ARG A 20 -3.48 4.58 -2.26
N HIS A 21 -4.32 3.61 -2.63
CA HIS A 21 -4.19 2.23 -2.17
C HIS A 21 -2.88 1.62 -2.67
N THR A 22 -2.20 0.87 -1.81
CA THR A 22 -0.88 0.26 -2.09
C THR A 22 -0.97 -1.26 -2.24
N GLU A 23 -0.06 -1.85 -3.01
CA GLU A 23 0.08 -3.31 -3.17
C GLU A 23 0.95 -3.95 -2.06
N VAL A 24 0.78 -3.52 -0.80
CA VAL A 24 1.63 -3.97 0.31
C VAL A 24 1.59 -5.48 0.52
N ASP A 25 0.42 -6.10 0.39
CA ASP A 25 0.23 -7.51 0.72
C ASP A 25 0.94 -8.45 -0.26
N SER A 26 0.89 -8.15 -1.56
CA SER A 26 1.52 -8.98 -2.60
C SER A 26 3.05 -8.88 -2.60
N VAL A 27 3.62 -7.79 -2.06
CA VAL A 27 5.06 -7.55 -2.08
C VAL A 27 5.68 -7.76 -0.70
N LEU A 28 5.36 -6.89 0.27
CA LEU A 28 5.99 -6.93 1.59
C LEU A 28 5.33 -7.98 2.48
N GLY A 29 4.03 -8.23 2.32
CA GLY A 29 3.33 -9.31 3.01
C GLY A 29 3.91 -10.69 2.66
N ASP A 30 3.97 -11.01 1.36
CA ASP A 30 4.57 -12.26 0.84
C ASP A 30 6.03 -12.41 1.30
N LEU A 31 6.83 -11.34 1.28
CA LEU A 31 8.20 -11.37 1.80
C LEU A 31 8.26 -11.76 3.28
N CYS A 32 7.41 -11.17 4.12
CA CYS A 32 7.37 -11.49 5.54
C CYS A 32 6.90 -12.93 5.78
N ASP A 33 5.93 -13.42 4.99
CA ASP A 33 5.44 -14.79 5.11
C ASP A 33 6.51 -15.83 4.72
N ARG A 34 7.29 -15.56 3.67
CA ARG A 34 8.46 -16.36 3.32
C ARG A 34 9.52 -16.32 4.41
N ALA A 35 9.81 -15.14 4.98
CA ALA A 35 10.78 -15.00 6.06
C ALA A 35 10.39 -15.82 7.30
N ARG A 36 9.10 -15.80 7.67
CA ARG A 36 8.54 -16.66 8.73
C ARG A 36 8.75 -18.14 8.44
N GLY A 37 8.48 -18.58 7.20
CA GLY A 37 8.73 -19.96 6.78
C GLY A 37 10.20 -20.40 6.90
N LEU A 38 11.13 -19.44 6.84
CA LEU A 38 12.57 -19.65 7.00
C LEU A 38 13.07 -19.40 8.44
N GLY A 39 12.19 -19.07 9.38
CA GLY A 39 12.57 -18.73 10.75
C GLY A 39 13.32 -17.39 10.89
N VAL A 40 13.23 -16.51 9.89
CA VAL A 40 13.86 -15.18 9.90
C VAL A 40 12.85 -14.16 10.39
N THR A 41 13.20 -13.45 11.47
CA THR A 41 12.36 -12.37 12.00
C THR A 41 12.55 -11.09 11.20
N THR A 42 11.45 -10.42 10.83
CA THR A 42 11.44 -9.17 10.05
C THR A 42 10.70 -8.04 10.77
N PRO A 43 11.10 -7.64 12.00
CA PRO A 43 10.29 -6.76 12.84
C PRO A 43 10.03 -5.38 12.22
N LEU A 44 11.02 -4.80 11.54
CA LEU A 44 10.85 -3.49 10.88
C LEU A 44 9.97 -3.59 9.64
N THR A 45 10.11 -4.66 8.87
CA THR A 45 9.27 -4.91 7.70
C THR A 45 7.83 -5.20 8.11
N ASP A 46 7.62 -5.97 9.19
CA ASP A 46 6.31 -6.26 9.75
C ASP A 46 5.60 -4.98 10.21
N LEU A 47 6.34 -4.06 10.86
CA LEU A 47 5.82 -2.75 11.24
C LEU A 47 5.44 -1.92 10.00
N ALA A 48 6.27 -1.92 8.96
CA ALA A 48 5.98 -1.22 7.71
C ALA A 48 4.73 -1.79 7.02
N VAL A 49 4.58 -3.12 6.96
CA VAL A 49 3.40 -3.81 6.44
C VAL A 49 2.15 -3.40 7.22
N LEU A 50 2.23 -3.37 8.55
CA LEU A 50 1.11 -2.94 9.40
C LEU A 50 0.70 -1.49 9.11
N ALA A 51 1.66 -0.56 9.05
CA ALA A 51 1.39 0.85 8.79
C ALA A 51 0.71 1.05 7.42
N LEU A 52 1.18 0.36 6.38
CA LEU A 52 0.63 0.40 5.03
C LEU A 52 -0.78 -0.21 4.94
N ARG A 53 -1.05 -1.31 5.67
CA ARG A 53 -2.41 -1.88 5.77
C ARG A 53 -3.39 -0.91 6.43
N ILE A 54 -2.95 -0.20 7.47
CA ILE A 54 -3.76 0.86 8.10
C ILE A 54 -4.04 1.99 7.11
N HIS A 55 -3.02 2.42 6.36
CA HIS A 55 -3.18 3.41 5.29
C HIS A 55 -4.23 2.96 4.26
N ASN A 56 -4.11 1.75 3.71
CA ASN A 56 -5.07 1.22 2.74
C ASN A 56 -6.50 1.20 3.28
N ARG A 57 -6.69 0.81 4.55
CA ARG A 57 -8.01 0.88 5.20
C ARG A 57 -8.54 2.30 5.27
N ARG A 58 -7.70 3.28 5.64
CA ARG A 58 -8.11 4.70 5.70
C ARG A 58 -8.53 5.21 4.33
N VAL A 59 -7.77 4.90 3.28
CA VAL A 59 -8.09 5.31 1.90
C VAL A 59 -9.41 4.67 1.45
N ALA A 60 -9.63 3.38 1.75
CA ALA A 60 -10.89 2.71 1.43
C ALA A 60 -12.09 3.34 2.15
N HIS A 61 -11.92 3.77 3.40
CA HIS A 61 -12.97 4.45 4.16
C HIS A 61 -13.16 5.93 3.78
N ALA A 62 -12.16 6.57 3.17
CA ALA A 62 -12.25 7.95 2.68
C ALA A 62 -13.00 8.08 1.35
N VAL A 63 -13.35 6.96 0.72
CA VAL A 63 -14.26 6.92 -0.44
C VAL A 63 -15.70 6.54 -0.01
N PRO A 64 -16.48 7.45 0.59
CA PRO A 64 -17.93 7.38 0.54
C PRO A 64 -18.49 8.56 -0.26
N GLY A 65 -18.95 8.33 -1.51
CA GLY A 65 -19.76 9.35 -2.20
C GLY A 65 -19.80 9.45 -3.73
N GLU A 66 -19.30 8.52 -4.55
CA GLU A 66 -19.69 8.52 -5.99
C GLU A 66 -21.00 7.72 -6.18
N GLY A 67 -22.10 8.32 -5.73
CA GLY A 67 -23.42 7.73 -5.82
C GLY A 67 -24.52 8.72 -5.45
N ALA A 68 -24.66 9.82 -6.19
CA ALA A 68 -25.92 10.57 -6.39
C ALA A 68 -25.66 11.79 -7.27
N GLY A 69 -26.25 11.86 -8.46
CA GLY A 69 -26.23 13.09 -9.24
C GLY A 69 -26.45 13.00 -10.76
N HIS A 70 -27.09 11.95 -11.30
CA HIS A 70 -27.77 12.10 -12.60
C HIS A 70 -29.26 12.26 -12.33
N THR A 71 -29.65 13.46 -11.89
CA THR A 71 -31.02 13.93 -12.03
C THR A 71 -31.19 14.31 -13.49
N ASP A 72 -31.74 13.39 -14.28
CA ASP A 72 -32.30 13.72 -15.59
C ASP A 72 -33.50 14.63 -15.34
N GLY A 73 -33.37 15.88 -15.77
CA GLY A 73 -34.33 16.95 -15.58
C GLY A 73 -34.87 17.41 -16.91
N SER A 74 -36.17 17.16 -17.10
CA SER A 74 -37.13 17.83 -18.00
C SER A 74 -37.02 17.59 -19.51
#